data_AF-A0A3P9A0E7-F1
#
_entry.id   AF-A0A3P9A0E7-F1
#
_cell.length_a   1.000
_cell.length_b   1.000
_cell.length_c   1.000
_cell.angle_alpha   90.00
_cell.angle_beta   90.00
_cell.angle_gamma   90.00
#
_symmetry.space_group_name_H-M   'P 1'
#
loop_
_entity.id
_entity.type
_entity.pdbx_description
1 polymer ?
#
loop_
_entity_poly.entity_id
_entity_poly.type
_entity_poly.pdbx_seq_one_letter_code
_entity_poly.pdbx_strand_id
1 'polypeptide(L)'
;MAPLARLDNIMRKSASGVIFVNSNMPRHNFIYDRFLRQAVHSDGGPLSFPFPGIFLWDNFVSEEEERELITNMDLDAWKVSQSGRQKQDFGPKVNFKKRKVRLGDFCGLPAISRNLVLRMSQEPVLAGFQPVEQCNLDYRPQRGSSIDPHLDDTWLWGERLVTINLLSDTTLTMSLEQGLTELGQGEVRVSVHLPRRSLVVVYGEARHRWKHAIHRQDIHERRVCSTFRELSAEFQSGGSQHHLGSQLLDIALGFKGTPV
;
A
#
# COMPACT_ATOMS: atom_id res chain seq x y z
N MET A 1 -13.91 1.54 48.87
CA MET A 1 -14.50 2.13 47.64
C MET A 1 -13.41 2.20 46.59
N ALA A 2 -13.51 1.41 45.52
CA ALA A 2 -12.58 1.50 44.39
C ALA A 2 -12.94 2.72 43.51
N PRO A 3 -11.97 3.42 42.88
CA PRO A 3 -12.30 4.52 41.98
C PRO A 3 -12.80 3.97 40.63
N LEU A 4 -13.90 4.54 40.14
CA LEU A 4 -14.40 4.30 38.78
C LEU A 4 -13.37 4.81 37.75
N ALA A 5 -12.97 3.95 36.82
CA ALA A 5 -12.18 4.33 35.66
C ALA A 5 -12.99 5.28 34.75
N ARG A 6 -12.40 6.43 34.41
CA ARG A 6 -12.97 7.36 33.42
C ARG A 6 -12.78 6.79 32.02
N LEU A 7 -13.88 6.67 31.27
CA LEU A 7 -13.89 6.38 29.84
C LEU A 7 -13.53 7.66 29.07
N ASP A 8 -12.33 7.72 28.51
CA ASP A 8 -11.90 8.84 27.67
C ASP A 8 -12.38 8.65 26.22
N ASN A 9 -13.60 9.10 25.92
CA ASN A 9 -14.13 9.12 24.55
C ASN A 9 -13.45 10.23 23.73
N ILE A 10 -12.77 9.87 22.63
CA ILE A 10 -12.19 10.85 21.69
C ILE A 10 -13.19 11.10 20.56
N MET A 11 -13.69 12.33 20.46
CA MET A 11 -14.56 12.73 19.35
C MET A 11 -13.73 13.00 18.08
N ARG A 12 -14.08 12.33 16.97
CA ARG A 12 -13.67 12.76 15.62
C ARG A 12 -14.93 13.04 14.79
N LYS A 13 -14.99 14.22 14.15
CA LYS A 13 -16.09 14.60 13.26
C LYS A 13 -15.90 13.95 11.89
N SER A 14 -16.92 13.24 11.40
CA SER A 14 -17.08 12.88 9.98
C SER A 14 -18.41 13.45 9.44
N ALA A 15 -18.53 13.54 8.11
CA ALA A 15 -19.61 14.22 7.41
C ALA A 15 -20.99 13.53 7.50
N SER A 16 -21.14 12.46 8.29
CA SER A 16 -22.36 11.66 8.40
C SER A 16 -22.79 11.33 9.83
N GLY A 17 -22.29 12.04 10.84
CA GLY A 17 -22.67 11.85 12.24
C GLY A 17 -21.48 11.59 13.16
N VAL A 18 -21.65 11.89 14.45
CA VAL A 18 -20.61 11.67 15.48
C VAL A 18 -20.50 10.17 15.75
N ILE A 19 -19.43 9.55 15.28
CA ILE A 19 -19.07 8.19 15.71
C ILE A 19 -18.26 8.33 17.00
N PHE A 20 -18.77 7.80 18.10
CA PHE A 20 -18.00 7.60 19.32
C PHE A 20 -16.95 6.53 19.05
N VAL A 21 -15.69 6.92 18.85
CA VAL A 21 -14.58 5.98 18.85
C VAL A 21 -14.24 5.73 20.31
N ASN A 22 -14.79 4.65 20.86
CA ASN A 22 -14.50 4.23 22.23
C ASN A 22 -13.03 3.79 22.28
N SER A 23 -12.18 4.55 22.98
CA SER A 23 -10.74 4.31 23.12
C SER A 23 -10.41 2.99 23.86
N ASN A 24 -11.44 2.34 24.41
CA ASN A 24 -11.39 1.07 25.14
C ASN A 24 -11.78 -0.17 24.32
N MET A 25 -11.96 -0.08 22.99
CA MET A 25 -12.17 -1.31 22.22
C MET A 25 -10.92 -2.21 22.28
N PRO A 26 -11.09 -3.53 22.52
CA PRO A 26 -9.99 -4.48 22.50
C PRO A 26 -9.22 -4.38 21.18
N ARG A 27 -7.89 -4.50 21.25
CA ARG A 27 -7.04 -4.63 20.06
C ARG A 27 -6.42 -6.01 20.06
N HIS A 28 -6.63 -6.74 18.97
CA HIS A 28 -6.05 -8.06 18.77
C HIS A 28 -4.93 -7.92 17.74
N ASN A 29 -3.70 -8.21 18.15
CA ASN A 29 -2.53 -8.08 17.29
C ASN A 29 -2.04 -9.47 16.87
N PHE A 30 -1.82 -9.61 15.57
CA PHE A 30 -1.33 -10.81 14.93
C PHE A 30 -0.12 -10.47 14.06
N ILE A 31 0.69 -11.47 13.77
CA ILE A 31 1.80 -11.42 12.83
C ILE A 31 1.45 -12.33 11.67
N TYR A 32 1.72 -11.88 10.45
CA TYR A 32 1.50 -12.69 9.25
C TYR A 32 2.61 -13.75 9.12
N ASP A 33 2.23 -15.01 9.21
CA ASP A 33 3.05 -16.15 8.81
C ASP A 33 2.82 -16.43 7.33
N ARG A 34 3.83 -16.16 6.51
CA ARG A 34 3.76 -16.33 5.05
C ARG A 34 3.82 -17.78 4.58
N PHE A 35 4.36 -18.70 5.38
CA PHE A 35 4.45 -20.11 5.01
C PHE A 35 3.12 -20.80 5.24
N LEU A 36 2.47 -20.46 6.35
CA LEU A 36 1.12 -20.93 6.69
C LEU A 36 0.03 -20.10 5.99
N ARG A 37 0.35 -18.90 5.51
CA ARG A 37 -0.60 -17.89 5.00
C ARG A 37 -1.69 -17.57 6.02
N GLN A 38 -1.26 -17.39 7.27
CA GLN A 38 -2.12 -17.18 8.42
C GLN A 38 -1.68 -15.96 9.22
N ALA A 39 -2.63 -15.34 9.91
CA ALA A 39 -2.35 -14.39 10.97
C ALA A 39 -2.25 -15.18 12.29
N VAL A 40 -1.11 -15.13 12.95
CA VAL A 40 -0.83 -15.84 14.21
C VAL A 40 -0.69 -14.84 15.34
N HIS A 41 -1.27 -15.12 16.51
CA HIS A 41 -1.27 -14.18 17.63
C HIS A 41 0.15 -13.74 18.00
N SER A 42 0.38 -12.43 18.20
CA SER A 42 1.72 -11.87 18.41
C SER A 42 2.45 -12.47 19.62
N ASP A 43 1.68 -12.86 20.64
CA ASP A 43 2.21 -13.35 21.92
C ASP A 43 2.42 -14.88 21.95
N GLY A 44 2.35 -15.56 20.78
CA GLY A 44 2.52 -17.01 20.69
C GLY A 44 1.31 -17.82 21.22
N GLY A 45 0.17 -17.16 21.42
CA GLY A 45 -1.08 -17.82 21.77
C GLY A 45 -1.60 -18.72 20.63
N PRO A 46 -2.50 -19.68 20.92
CA PRO A 46 -2.98 -20.66 19.92
C PRO A 46 -3.90 -20.05 18.86
N LEU A 47 -4.29 -18.77 19.01
CA LEU A 47 -5.20 -18.10 18.10
C LEU A 47 -4.49 -17.80 16.78
N SER A 48 -5.04 -18.34 15.70
CA SER A 48 -4.64 -18.01 14.33
C SER A 48 -5.85 -18.08 13.40
N PHE A 49 -5.77 -17.38 12.28
CA PHE A 49 -6.79 -17.46 11.23
C PHE A 49 -6.17 -17.31 9.84
N PRO A 50 -6.78 -17.89 8.78
CA PRO A 50 -6.32 -17.69 7.41
C PRO A 50 -6.26 -16.22 7.02
N PHE A 51 -5.14 -15.79 6.44
CA PHE A 51 -4.95 -14.42 5.98
C PHE A 51 -4.54 -14.38 4.50
N PRO A 52 -5.48 -14.67 3.58
CA PRO A 52 -5.21 -14.68 2.14
C PRO A 52 -5.03 -13.25 1.59
N GLY A 53 -4.50 -13.15 0.37
CA GLY A 53 -4.40 -11.87 -0.32
C GLY A 53 -3.09 -11.11 -0.09
N ILE A 54 -2.09 -11.75 0.52
CA ILE A 54 -0.72 -11.25 0.62
C ILE A 54 0.21 -12.23 -0.10
N PHE A 55 1.03 -11.71 -1.00
CA PHE A 55 2.17 -12.43 -1.58
C PHE A 55 3.45 -11.63 -1.33
N LEU A 56 4.51 -12.32 -0.94
CA LEU A 56 5.83 -11.74 -0.67
C LEU A 56 6.90 -12.45 -1.51
N TRP A 57 7.71 -11.64 -2.19
CA TRP A 57 8.87 -12.07 -2.95
C TRP A 57 10.12 -11.40 -2.39
N ASP A 58 10.94 -12.16 -1.67
CA ASP A 58 12.19 -11.65 -1.09
C ASP A 58 13.27 -11.49 -2.14
N ASN A 59 14.16 -10.51 -1.94
CA ASN A 59 15.25 -10.21 -2.87
C ASN A 59 14.75 -10.08 -4.32
N PHE A 60 13.56 -9.48 -4.50
CA PHE A 60 12.99 -9.18 -5.81
C PHE A 60 13.91 -8.29 -6.63
N VAL A 61 14.60 -7.36 -5.95
CA VAL A 61 15.74 -6.62 -6.50
C VAL A 61 17.04 -7.07 -5.83
N SER A 62 18.13 -7.06 -6.58
CA SER A 62 19.46 -7.23 -6.02
C SER A 62 19.94 -5.98 -5.28
N GLU A 63 21.04 -6.09 -4.53
CA GLU A 63 21.68 -4.93 -3.88
C GLU A 63 22.18 -3.89 -4.89
N GLU A 64 22.63 -4.33 -6.06
CA GLU A 64 23.07 -3.43 -7.13
C GLU A 64 21.90 -2.70 -7.77
N GLU A 65 20.81 -3.42 -8.09
CA GLU A 65 19.60 -2.81 -8.63
C GLU A 65 18.97 -1.82 -7.64
N GLU A 66 18.95 -2.16 -6.34
CA GLU A 66 18.47 -1.24 -5.31
C GLU A 66 19.32 0.05 -5.28
N ARG A 67 20.64 -0.07 -5.36
CA ARG A 67 21.53 1.10 -5.41
C ARG A 67 21.25 1.96 -6.63
N GLU A 68 21.14 1.34 -7.80
CA GLU A 68 20.83 2.03 -9.06
C GLU A 68 19.46 2.73 -8.99
N LEU A 69 18.44 2.05 -8.47
CA LEU A 69 17.10 2.61 -8.27
C LEU A 69 17.14 3.86 -7.39
N ILE A 70 17.79 3.77 -6.23
CA ILE A 70 17.85 4.88 -5.28
C ILE A 70 18.68 6.04 -5.83
N THR A 71 19.82 5.76 -6.48
CA THR A 71 20.62 6.80 -7.13
C THR A 71 19.79 7.54 -8.18
N ASN A 72 19.05 6.83 -9.04
CA ASN A 72 18.19 7.46 -10.04
C ASN A 72 17.05 8.26 -9.42
N MET A 73 16.35 7.70 -8.41
CA MET A 73 15.28 8.43 -7.71
C MET A 73 15.79 9.71 -7.05
N ASP A 74 17.01 9.71 -6.51
CA ASP A 74 17.60 10.88 -5.84
C ASP A 74 18.13 11.96 -6.81
N LEU A 75 18.19 11.70 -8.12
CA LEU A 75 18.44 12.72 -9.13
C LEU A 75 17.24 13.64 -9.34
N ASP A 76 16.03 13.11 -9.13
CA ASP A 76 14.78 13.83 -9.28
C ASP A 76 14.33 14.47 -7.95
N ALA A 77 13.54 15.55 -8.06
CA ALA A 77 13.05 16.26 -6.88
C ALA A 77 11.99 15.46 -6.11
N TRP A 78 12.24 15.23 -4.83
CA TRP A 78 11.26 14.67 -3.89
C TRP A 78 10.28 15.73 -3.40
N LYS A 79 9.01 15.62 -3.78
CA LYS A 79 7.95 16.56 -3.37
C LYS A 79 7.39 16.19 -1.99
N VAL A 80 7.13 17.18 -1.13
CA VAL A 80 6.50 16.93 0.18
C VAL A 80 5.10 16.32 0.00
N SER A 81 4.81 15.29 0.80
CA SER A 81 3.53 14.57 0.83
C SER A 81 2.96 14.55 2.25
N GLN A 82 1.76 13.97 2.39
CA GLN A 82 1.08 13.82 3.67
C GLN A 82 1.88 12.96 4.66
N SER A 83 1.71 13.24 5.95
CA SER A 83 2.25 12.44 7.05
C SER A 83 3.78 12.32 7.01
N GLY A 84 4.47 13.44 6.76
CA GLY A 84 5.94 13.53 6.85
C GLY A 84 6.71 12.97 5.65
N ARG A 85 6.05 12.25 4.75
CA ARG A 85 6.68 11.61 3.58
C ARG A 85 7.06 12.61 2.49
N GLN A 86 7.91 12.16 1.58
CA GLN A 86 8.05 12.78 0.27
C GLN A 86 7.68 11.77 -0.82
N LYS A 87 7.40 12.27 -2.02
CA LYS A 87 6.95 11.42 -3.13
C LYS A 87 7.44 11.89 -4.50
N GLN A 88 7.42 10.95 -5.43
CA GLN A 88 7.49 11.16 -6.87
C GLN A 88 6.36 10.35 -7.50
N ASP A 89 5.49 11.00 -8.26
CA ASP A 89 4.36 10.34 -8.90
C ASP A 89 4.65 10.18 -10.39
N PHE A 90 4.35 9.00 -10.94
CA PHE A 90 4.39 8.70 -12.37
C PHE A 90 3.06 8.07 -12.73
N GLY A 91 2.11 8.90 -13.16
CA GLY A 91 0.77 8.42 -13.44
C GLY A 91 -0.13 9.56 -13.90
N PRO A 92 -1.39 9.24 -14.25
CA PRO A 92 -2.33 10.25 -14.67
C PRO A 92 -2.68 11.24 -13.56
N LYS A 93 -3.22 12.39 -13.96
CA LYS A 93 -3.79 13.36 -13.03
C LYS A 93 -5.15 12.89 -12.55
N VAL A 94 -5.24 12.56 -11.26
CA VAL A 94 -6.46 12.05 -10.63
C VAL A 94 -7.10 13.09 -9.71
N ASN A 95 -8.42 13.23 -9.81
CA ASN A 95 -9.25 13.89 -8.82
C ASN A 95 -10.14 12.85 -8.13
N PHE A 96 -9.67 12.33 -7.00
CA PHE A 96 -10.34 11.25 -6.25
C PHE A 96 -11.76 11.65 -5.80
N LYS A 97 -11.94 12.87 -5.28
CA LYS A 97 -13.25 13.37 -4.82
C LYS A 97 -14.30 13.41 -5.93
N LYS A 98 -13.89 13.79 -7.15
CA LYS A 98 -14.79 13.86 -8.31
C LYS A 98 -14.81 12.58 -9.15
N ARG A 99 -14.03 11.56 -8.78
CA ARG A 99 -13.79 10.34 -9.58
C ARG A 99 -13.48 10.66 -11.04
N LYS A 100 -12.50 11.53 -11.26
CA LYS A 100 -12.07 11.94 -12.61
C LYS A 100 -10.59 11.68 -12.80
N VAL A 101 -10.25 11.12 -13.95
CA VAL A 101 -8.87 10.90 -14.37
C VAL A 101 -8.62 11.58 -15.73
N ARG A 102 -7.43 12.15 -15.90
CA ARG A 102 -6.98 12.80 -17.14
C ARG A 102 -5.50 12.50 -17.34
N LEU A 103 -5.04 12.49 -18.58
CA LEU A 103 -3.63 12.27 -18.91
C LEU A 103 -2.72 13.29 -18.19
N GLY A 104 -3.02 14.59 -18.32
CA GLY A 104 -2.17 15.64 -17.74
C GLY A 104 -0.78 15.62 -18.39
N ASP A 105 0.26 15.75 -17.56
CA ASP A 105 1.66 15.71 -17.99
C ASP A 105 2.25 14.28 -17.95
N PHE A 106 1.39 13.25 -17.81
CA PHE A 106 1.82 11.87 -17.75
C PHE A 106 2.44 11.42 -19.08
N CYS A 107 3.73 11.10 -19.05
CA CYS A 107 4.53 10.69 -20.21
C CYS A 107 5.05 9.24 -20.12
N GLY A 108 4.63 8.50 -19.09
CA GLY A 108 4.91 7.08 -18.90
C GLY A 108 5.47 6.75 -17.52
N LEU A 109 5.76 5.46 -17.30
CA LEU A 109 6.54 5.02 -16.15
C LEU A 109 8.04 5.30 -16.38
N PRO A 110 8.89 5.38 -15.35
CA PRO A 110 10.32 5.64 -15.53
C PRO A 110 11.02 4.46 -16.21
N ALA A 111 12.05 4.75 -17.01
CA ALA A 111 12.77 3.75 -17.82
C ALA A 111 13.31 2.58 -16.97
N ILE A 112 13.83 2.88 -15.78
CA ILE A 112 14.41 1.90 -14.85
C ILE A 112 13.38 0.87 -14.36
N SER A 113 12.09 1.19 -14.38
CA SER A 113 11.03 0.28 -13.94
C SER A 113 10.65 -0.77 -14.98
N ARG A 114 11.12 -0.64 -16.23
CA ARG A 114 10.77 -1.57 -17.32
C ARG A 114 11.11 -3.02 -16.95
N ASN A 115 12.33 -3.26 -16.50
CA ASN A 115 12.79 -4.61 -16.15
C ASN A 115 12.08 -5.15 -14.90
N LEU A 116 11.71 -4.27 -13.97
CA LEU A 116 10.92 -4.63 -12.79
C LEU A 116 9.53 -5.12 -13.18
N VAL A 117 8.81 -4.37 -14.03
CA VAL A 117 7.47 -4.75 -14.51
C VAL A 117 7.50 -6.03 -15.35
N LEU A 118 8.53 -6.22 -16.18
CA LEU A 118 8.71 -7.49 -16.91
C LEU A 118 9.03 -8.68 -16.00
N ARG A 119 9.75 -8.46 -14.90
CA ARG A 119 10.03 -9.51 -13.89
C ARG A 119 8.78 -9.86 -13.09
N MET A 120 7.96 -8.88 -12.74
CA MET A 120 6.69 -9.10 -12.05
C MET A 120 5.80 -10.11 -12.77
N SER A 121 5.70 -10.02 -14.10
CA SER A 121 4.82 -10.89 -14.90
C SER A 121 5.22 -12.38 -14.91
N GLN A 122 6.41 -12.72 -14.40
CA GLN A 122 6.86 -14.11 -14.27
C GLN A 122 6.19 -14.84 -13.10
N GLU A 123 5.65 -14.10 -12.12
CA GLU A 123 4.95 -14.69 -10.99
C GLU A 123 3.46 -14.88 -11.32
N PRO A 124 2.88 -16.08 -11.10
CA PRO A 124 1.47 -16.34 -11.39
C PRO A 124 0.48 -15.35 -10.78
N VAL A 125 0.71 -14.84 -9.57
CA VAL A 125 -0.19 -13.85 -8.93
C VAL A 125 -0.22 -12.51 -9.67
N LEU A 126 0.82 -12.22 -10.45
CA LEU A 126 0.99 -11.01 -11.26
C LEU A 126 0.83 -11.30 -12.76
N ALA A 127 0.29 -12.45 -13.14
CA ALA A 127 0.00 -12.75 -14.53
C ALA A 127 -0.92 -11.69 -15.15
N GLY A 128 -0.48 -11.07 -16.25
CA GLY A 128 -1.20 -9.98 -16.91
C GLY A 128 -1.30 -8.67 -16.11
N PHE A 129 -0.51 -8.50 -15.03
CA PHE A 129 -0.42 -7.23 -14.33
C PHE A 129 0.19 -6.17 -15.23
N GLN A 130 -0.52 -5.05 -15.40
CA GLN A 130 -0.05 -3.94 -16.21
C GLN A 130 -0.26 -2.61 -15.46
N PRO A 131 0.81 -2.03 -14.88
CA PRO A 131 0.68 -0.80 -14.12
C PRO A 131 0.52 0.42 -15.02
N VAL A 132 -0.35 1.34 -14.59
CA VAL A 132 -0.52 2.67 -15.19
C VAL A 132 -0.03 3.79 -14.30
N GLU A 133 0.35 3.44 -13.07
CA GLU A 133 0.85 4.36 -12.07
C GLU A 133 1.99 3.71 -11.29
N GLN A 134 3.02 4.51 -11.02
CA GLN A 134 4.06 4.25 -10.06
C GLN A 134 4.19 5.45 -9.12
N CYS A 135 4.10 5.23 -7.82
CA CYS A 135 4.39 6.23 -6.79
C CYS A 135 5.62 5.79 -6.01
N ASN A 136 6.70 6.59 -6.08
CA ASN A 136 7.82 6.44 -5.16
C ASN A 136 7.53 7.25 -3.90
N LEU A 137 7.77 6.65 -2.74
CA LEU A 137 7.59 7.30 -1.43
C LEU A 137 8.88 7.21 -0.62
N ASP A 138 9.37 8.36 -0.13
CA ASP A 138 10.51 8.45 0.79
C ASP A 138 10.00 8.67 2.22
N TYR A 139 10.38 7.75 3.10
CA TYR A 139 10.07 7.75 4.52
C TYR A 139 11.35 8.00 5.30
N ARG A 140 11.30 8.97 6.21
CA ARG A 140 12.39 9.29 7.14
C ARG A 140 11.87 9.39 8.58
N PRO A 141 12.56 8.77 9.56
CA PRO A 141 12.18 8.86 10.97
C PRO A 141 12.13 10.31 11.47
N GLN A 142 13.10 11.15 11.05
CA GLN A 142 13.23 12.55 11.48
C GLN A 142 12.05 13.43 11.02
N ARG A 143 11.31 12.98 10.00
CA ARG A 143 10.11 13.67 9.50
C ARG A 143 8.82 13.14 10.12
N GLY A 144 8.91 12.13 11.00
CA GLY A 144 7.75 11.41 11.53
C GLY A 144 6.94 10.74 10.42
N SER A 145 7.63 10.22 9.40
CA SER A 145 7.01 9.67 8.20
C SER A 145 6.12 8.47 8.53
N SER A 146 4.90 8.46 8.02
CA SER A 146 3.95 7.36 8.17
C SER A 146 2.90 7.39 7.07
N ILE A 147 2.05 6.37 7.03
CA ILE A 147 0.80 6.39 6.27
C ILE A 147 -0.31 5.86 7.17
N ASP A 148 -1.37 6.65 7.31
CA ASP A 148 -2.51 6.28 8.15
C ASP A 148 -3.30 5.11 7.52
N PRO A 149 -4.03 4.31 8.32
CA PRO A 149 -4.85 3.22 7.79
C PRO A 149 -5.84 3.68 6.72
N HIS A 150 -5.76 3.11 5.53
CA HIS A 150 -6.60 3.47 4.39
C HIS A 150 -6.81 2.29 3.43
N LEU A 151 -7.74 2.47 2.49
CA LEU A 151 -7.95 1.63 1.32
C LEU A 151 -7.65 2.47 0.08
N ASP A 152 -7.05 1.84 -0.92
CA ASP A 152 -6.86 2.46 -2.23
C ASP A 152 -8.19 2.55 -2.98
N ASP A 153 -8.36 3.62 -3.76
CA ASP A 153 -9.59 3.90 -4.52
C ASP A 153 -9.92 2.81 -5.55
N THR A 154 -10.87 1.94 -5.22
CA THR A 154 -11.28 0.79 -6.04
C THR A 154 -11.97 1.15 -7.35
N TRP A 155 -12.46 2.38 -7.49
CA TRP A 155 -13.02 2.86 -8.75
C TRP A 155 -11.94 3.03 -9.82
N LEU A 156 -10.71 3.38 -9.42
CA LEU A 156 -9.61 3.63 -10.35
C LEU A 156 -8.61 2.49 -10.39
N TRP A 157 -8.22 1.98 -9.24
CA TRP A 157 -7.17 0.98 -9.12
C TRP A 157 -7.75 -0.43 -9.22
N GLY A 158 -7.04 -1.32 -9.92
CA GLY A 158 -7.41 -2.71 -10.15
C GLY A 158 -6.86 -3.66 -9.10
N GLU A 159 -6.98 -4.96 -9.37
CA GLU A 159 -6.94 -6.04 -8.37
C GLU A 159 -5.69 -6.12 -7.51
N ARG A 160 -4.54 -5.73 -8.06
CA ARG A 160 -3.27 -5.92 -7.39
C ARG A 160 -2.64 -4.58 -7.07
N LEU A 161 -2.29 -4.38 -5.80
CA LEU A 161 -1.41 -3.31 -5.36
C LEU A 161 -0.03 -3.91 -5.13
N VAL A 162 0.97 -3.45 -5.91
CA VAL A 162 2.32 -4.04 -5.88
C VAL A 162 3.29 -3.03 -5.32
N THR A 163 4.01 -3.35 -4.25
CA THR A 163 5.00 -2.44 -3.67
C THR A 163 6.36 -3.10 -3.57
N ILE A 164 7.39 -2.44 -4.09
CA ILE A 164 8.79 -2.82 -3.86
C ILE A 164 9.30 -2.04 -2.65
N ASN A 165 9.88 -2.74 -1.68
CA ASN A 165 10.45 -2.18 -0.46
C ASN A 165 11.98 -2.02 -0.60
N LEU A 166 12.51 -0.83 -0.34
CA LEU A 166 13.92 -0.48 -0.56
C LEU A 166 14.53 0.20 0.68
N LEU A 167 15.86 0.11 0.78
CA LEU A 167 16.76 0.66 1.80
C LEU A 167 16.62 0.06 3.20
N SER A 168 15.40 -0.17 3.69
CA SER A 168 15.11 -0.63 5.05
C SER A 168 13.96 -1.61 5.09
N ASP A 169 14.02 -2.52 6.06
CA ASP A 169 12.88 -3.32 6.48
C ASP A 169 11.77 -2.41 7.06
N THR A 170 10.54 -2.89 7.04
CA THR A 170 9.41 -2.25 7.73
C THR A 170 8.29 -3.24 8.06
N THR A 171 7.20 -2.75 8.63
CA THR A 171 5.96 -3.49 8.86
C THR A 171 4.79 -2.82 8.17
N LEU A 172 4.12 -3.55 7.28
CA LEU A 172 2.81 -3.20 6.75
C LEU A 172 1.73 -3.70 7.71
N THR A 173 1.04 -2.77 8.36
CA THR A 173 -0.06 -3.10 9.27
C THR A 173 -1.37 -3.18 8.49
N MET A 174 -2.00 -4.34 8.48
CA MET A 174 -3.34 -4.57 7.95
C MET A 174 -4.34 -4.51 9.10
N SER A 175 -5.39 -3.70 8.99
CA SER A 175 -6.32 -3.44 10.10
C SER A 175 -7.78 -3.57 9.69
N LEU A 176 -8.58 -4.12 10.60
CA LEU A 176 -10.03 -4.28 10.46
C LEU A 176 -10.72 -3.75 11.73
N GLU A 177 -11.35 -2.57 11.61
CA GLU A 177 -11.93 -1.85 12.75
C GLU A 177 -13.09 -2.58 13.43
N GLN A 178 -13.90 -3.31 12.65
CA GLN A 178 -15.05 -4.07 13.15
C GLN A 178 -14.66 -5.46 13.67
N GLY A 179 -13.38 -5.81 13.59
CA GLY A 179 -12.86 -7.11 14.02
C GLY A 179 -13.33 -8.29 13.18
N LEU A 180 -13.07 -9.48 13.71
CA LEU A 180 -13.58 -10.74 13.20
C LEU A 180 -14.63 -11.26 14.18
N THR A 181 -15.76 -11.76 13.67
CA THR A 181 -16.85 -12.29 14.49
C THR A 181 -16.36 -13.32 15.52
N GLU A 182 -15.37 -14.13 15.14
CA GLU A 182 -14.75 -15.17 15.95
C GLU A 182 -13.91 -14.63 17.13
N LEU A 183 -13.38 -13.41 17.02
CA LEU A 183 -12.56 -12.75 18.06
C LEU A 183 -13.38 -11.79 18.93
N GLY A 184 -14.67 -11.62 18.63
CA GLY A 184 -15.56 -10.69 19.32
C GLY A 184 -15.40 -9.25 18.83
N GLN A 185 -15.78 -8.29 19.69
CA GLN A 185 -15.67 -6.86 19.38
C GLN A 185 -14.24 -6.37 19.60
N GLY A 186 -13.65 -5.72 18.60
CA GLY A 186 -12.32 -5.15 18.72
C GLY A 186 -11.66 -4.92 17.37
N GLU A 187 -10.67 -4.03 17.32
CA GLU A 187 -9.85 -3.88 16.12
C GLU A 187 -8.92 -5.08 15.98
N VAL A 188 -8.89 -5.70 14.81
CA VAL A 188 -7.91 -6.74 14.48
C VAL A 188 -6.80 -6.14 13.64
N ARG A 189 -5.56 -6.38 14.02
CA ARG A 189 -4.36 -5.96 13.27
C ARG A 189 -3.50 -7.16 12.92
N VAL A 190 -3.04 -7.21 11.69
CA VAL A 190 -2.08 -8.19 11.19
C VAL A 190 -0.85 -7.44 10.70
N SER A 191 0.28 -7.69 11.35
CA SER A 191 1.59 -7.12 11.00
C SER A 191 2.25 -7.99 9.94
N VAL A 192 2.39 -7.45 8.73
CA VAL A 192 3.11 -8.08 7.62
C VAL A 192 4.52 -7.49 7.56
N HIS A 193 5.53 -8.29 7.90
CA HIS A 193 6.92 -7.86 7.79
C HIS A 193 7.34 -7.74 6.32
N LEU A 194 7.92 -6.60 5.96
CA LEU A 194 8.43 -6.30 4.62
C LEU A 194 9.95 -6.17 4.68
N PRO A 195 10.71 -7.21 4.30
CA PRO A 195 12.16 -7.12 4.21
C PRO A 195 12.59 -6.10 3.15
N ARG A 196 13.76 -5.50 3.32
CA ARG A 196 14.45 -4.71 2.31
C ARG A 196 14.62 -5.53 1.03
N ARG A 197 14.49 -4.88 -0.13
CA ARG A 197 14.53 -5.46 -1.48
C ARG A 197 13.41 -6.45 -1.81
N SER A 198 12.39 -6.57 -0.95
CA SER A 198 11.24 -7.42 -1.22
C SER A 198 10.21 -6.72 -2.11
N LEU A 199 9.37 -7.52 -2.75
CA LEU A 199 8.12 -7.09 -3.38
C LEU A 199 6.94 -7.71 -2.62
N VAL A 200 5.95 -6.89 -2.30
CA VAL A 200 4.67 -7.32 -1.72
C VAL A 200 3.54 -7.05 -2.69
N VAL A 201 2.64 -8.02 -2.84
CA VAL A 201 1.37 -7.87 -3.56
C VAL A 201 0.24 -7.97 -2.54
N VAL A 202 -0.60 -6.94 -2.50
CA VAL A 202 -1.84 -6.92 -1.73
C VAL A 202 -3.00 -7.03 -2.71
N TYR A 203 -3.80 -8.09 -2.56
CA TYR A 203 -4.90 -8.46 -3.46
C TYR A 203 -6.01 -9.17 -2.68
N GLY A 204 -7.14 -9.46 -3.32
CA GLY A 204 -8.27 -10.16 -2.73
C GLY A 204 -8.80 -9.49 -1.45
N GLU A 205 -9.18 -10.30 -0.46
CA GLU A 205 -9.68 -9.81 0.83
C GLU A 205 -8.75 -8.76 1.46
N ALA A 206 -7.43 -9.00 1.47
CA ALA A 206 -6.46 -8.07 2.05
C ALA A 206 -6.51 -6.69 1.39
N ARG A 207 -6.71 -6.61 0.07
CA ARG A 207 -6.85 -5.34 -0.65
C ARG A 207 -8.16 -4.62 -0.35
N HIS A 208 -9.27 -5.36 -0.35
CA HIS A 208 -10.61 -4.76 -0.40
C HIS A 208 -11.23 -4.52 0.96
N ARG A 209 -10.81 -5.29 1.97
CA ARG A 209 -11.43 -5.30 3.29
C ARG A 209 -10.52 -4.74 4.38
N TRP A 210 -9.21 -4.89 4.24
CA TRP A 210 -8.26 -4.53 5.28
C TRP A 210 -7.59 -3.19 4.96
N LYS A 211 -7.72 -2.23 5.87
CA LYS A 211 -7.01 -0.95 5.76
C LYS A 211 -5.53 -1.20 5.99
N HIS A 212 -4.68 -0.69 5.11
CA HIS A 212 -3.24 -0.86 5.23
C HIS A 212 -2.57 0.44 5.70
N ALA A 213 -1.50 0.29 6.49
CA ALA A 213 -0.77 1.39 7.13
C ALA A 213 0.73 1.07 7.29
N ILE A 214 1.53 2.12 7.46
CA ILE A 214 2.92 2.04 7.94
C ILE A 214 3.00 3.02 9.11
N HIS A 215 3.25 2.53 10.32
CA HIS A 215 3.33 3.38 11.50
C HIS A 215 4.71 4.01 11.64
N ARG A 216 4.76 5.17 12.31
CA ARG A 216 6.02 5.90 12.54
C ARG A 216 7.08 5.06 13.24
N GLN A 217 6.64 4.20 14.17
CA GLN A 217 7.52 3.31 14.92
C GLN A 217 8.14 2.20 14.08
N ASP A 218 7.56 1.89 12.91
CA ASP A 218 8.04 0.86 11.97
C ASP A 218 8.98 1.45 10.90
N ILE A 219 9.38 2.73 11.06
CA ILE A 219 10.36 3.43 10.21
C ILE A 219 11.58 3.74 11.09
N HIS A 220 12.58 2.86 11.05
CA HIS A 220 13.80 2.98 11.87
C HIS A 220 14.91 3.78 11.20
N GLU A 221 14.98 3.71 9.87
CA GLU A 221 15.94 4.43 9.03
C GLU A 221 15.25 4.92 7.74
N ARG A 222 16.01 5.46 6.78
CA ARG A 222 15.43 5.89 5.50
C ARG A 222 14.87 4.66 4.79
N ARG A 223 13.59 4.70 4.47
CA ARG A 223 12.89 3.67 3.70
C ARG A 223 12.32 4.30 2.46
N VAL A 224 12.58 3.70 1.32
CA VAL A 224 11.93 4.08 0.05
C VAL A 224 11.06 2.91 -0.41
N CYS A 225 9.94 3.21 -1.05
CA CYS A 225 9.19 2.18 -1.76
C CYS A 225 8.64 2.70 -3.07
N SER A 226 8.47 1.80 -4.04
CA SER A 226 7.77 2.06 -5.30
C SER A 226 6.50 1.23 -5.34
N THR A 227 5.35 1.89 -5.28
CA THR A 227 4.04 1.26 -5.40
C THR A 227 3.53 1.40 -6.83
N PHE A 228 3.11 0.29 -7.42
CA PHE A 228 2.58 0.18 -8.77
C PHE A 228 1.11 -0.22 -8.71
N ARG A 229 0.30 0.41 -9.56
CA ARG A 229 -1.13 0.17 -9.64
C ARG A 229 -1.58 -0.03 -11.07
N GLU A 230 -2.38 -1.07 -11.27
CA GLU A 230 -3.11 -1.30 -12.52
C GLU A 230 -4.48 -0.61 -12.49
N LEU A 231 -5.12 -0.48 -13.65
CA LEU A 231 -6.46 0.08 -13.75
C LEU A 231 -7.54 -0.92 -13.32
N SER A 232 -8.62 -0.41 -12.74
CA SER A 232 -9.84 -1.16 -12.44
C SER A 232 -10.55 -1.64 -13.71
N ALA A 233 -11.47 -2.60 -13.55
CA ALA A 233 -12.27 -3.13 -14.64
C ALA A 233 -13.04 -2.06 -15.44
N GLU A 234 -13.35 -0.91 -14.84
CA GLU A 234 -14.02 0.21 -15.51
C GLU A 234 -13.22 0.73 -16.73
N PHE A 235 -11.89 0.65 -16.68
CA PHE A 235 -10.99 1.14 -17.72
C PHE A 235 -10.37 0.01 -18.57
N GLN A 236 -10.66 -1.25 -18.25
CA GLN A 236 -10.18 -2.40 -19.01
C GLN A 236 -11.08 -2.69 -20.22
N SER A 237 -10.72 -3.69 -21.03
CA SER A 237 -11.54 -4.14 -22.16
C SER A 237 -12.97 -4.47 -21.74
N GLY A 238 -13.96 -3.87 -22.41
CA GLY A 238 -15.38 -3.98 -22.07
C GLY A 238 -15.88 -3.02 -20.98
N GLY A 239 -14.98 -2.28 -20.32
CA GLY A 239 -15.33 -1.23 -19.35
C GLY A 239 -15.82 0.06 -20.01
N SER A 240 -16.59 0.87 -19.26
CA SER A 240 -17.16 2.13 -19.75
C SER A 240 -16.11 3.20 -20.10
N GLN A 241 -14.92 3.11 -19.50
CA GLN A 241 -13.77 4.00 -19.72
C GLN A 241 -12.63 3.33 -20.49
N HIS A 242 -12.91 2.22 -21.20
CA HIS A 242 -11.90 1.41 -21.90
C HIS A 242 -10.95 2.24 -22.78
N HIS A 243 -11.47 3.19 -23.56
CA HIS A 243 -10.64 4.00 -24.45
C HIS A 243 -9.57 4.81 -23.70
N LEU A 244 -9.97 5.46 -22.60
CA LEU A 244 -9.05 6.20 -21.74
C LEU A 244 -8.07 5.25 -21.05
N GLY A 245 -8.53 4.08 -20.63
CA GLY A 245 -7.66 3.06 -20.04
C GLY A 245 -6.57 2.58 -21.00
N SER A 246 -6.93 2.29 -22.25
CA SER A 246 -5.96 1.92 -23.30
C SER A 246 -4.93 3.02 -23.52
N GLN A 247 -5.36 4.28 -23.62
CA GLN A 247 -4.43 5.41 -23.79
C GLN A 247 -3.45 5.55 -22.61
N LEU A 248 -3.96 5.42 -21.39
CA LEU A 248 -3.12 5.46 -20.18
C LEU A 248 -2.10 4.33 -20.16
N LEU A 249 -2.54 3.14 -20.55
CA LEU A 249 -1.68 1.96 -20.60
C LEU A 249 -0.58 2.10 -21.66
N ASP A 250 -0.92 2.58 -22.85
CA ASP A 250 0.04 2.80 -23.94
C ASP A 250 1.12 3.83 -23.53
N ILE A 251 0.72 4.89 -22.84
CA ILE A 251 1.65 5.89 -22.28
C ILE A 251 2.52 5.27 -21.19
N ALA A 252 1.89 4.60 -20.22
CA ALA A 252 2.57 4.00 -19.06
C ALA A 252 3.68 3.03 -19.50
N LEU A 253 3.34 2.10 -20.40
CA LEU A 253 4.25 1.06 -20.89
C LEU A 253 5.23 1.55 -21.97
N GLY A 254 5.20 2.83 -22.32
CA GLY A 254 6.27 3.47 -23.10
C GLY A 254 7.58 3.59 -22.32
N PHE A 255 7.51 3.62 -20.98
CA PHE A 255 8.64 3.78 -20.06
C PHE A 255 9.52 5.03 -20.33
N LYS A 256 8.91 6.17 -20.64
CA LYS A 256 9.57 7.46 -20.92
C LYS A 256 9.29 8.51 -19.84
N GLY A 257 8.83 8.04 -18.68
CA GLY A 257 8.30 8.87 -17.60
C GLY A 257 9.34 9.71 -16.88
N THR A 258 8.96 10.94 -16.58
CA THR A 258 9.56 11.79 -15.55
C THR A 258 8.52 12.03 -14.44
N PRO A 259 8.93 12.30 -13.19
CA PRO A 259 7.97 12.58 -12.12
C PRO A 259 7.06 13.77 -12.45
N VAL A 260 5.75 13.63 -12.23
CA VAL A 260 4.73 14.69 -12.43
C VAL A 260 4.41 15.48 -11.17
#